data_AF-R9QZE5-F1
#
_entry.id   AF-R9QZE5-F1
#
_cell.length_a   1.000
_cell.length_b   1.000
_cell.length_c   1.000
_cell.angle_alpha   90.00
_cell.angle_beta   90.00
_cell.angle_gamma   90.00
#
_symmetry.space_group_name_H-M   'P 1'
#
loop_
_entity.id
_entity.type
_entity.pdbx_description
1 polymer ?
#
loop_
_entity_poly.entity_id
_entity_poly.type
_entity_poly.pdbx_seq_one_letter_code
_entity_poly.pdbx_strand_id
1 'polypeptide(L)'
;MKDSKMGLKNTRKRPYPVFAKKSIKVKRKKEHRQERPTGFDRGLQPSKILGASDISGKLMFLMKWHGCDQPDVVPAAVANVRCPQLVIKFYVERLSWYSDQTDEGIGDSESDQSSEGSGDSESE
;
A
#
# COMPACT_ATOMS: atom_id res chain seq x y z
N MET A 1 10.72 -63.51 -40.86
CA MET A 1 11.35 -62.52 -41.77
C MET A 1 11.66 -61.29 -40.92
N LYS A 2 12.94 -61.04 -40.62
CA LYS A 2 13.85 -60.18 -41.39
C LYS A 2 13.41 -58.72 -41.40
N ASP A 3 14.21 -57.90 -40.70
CA ASP A 3 14.72 -56.61 -41.16
C ASP A 3 13.70 -55.47 -41.29
N SER A 4 14.00 -54.18 -41.09
CA SER A 4 15.19 -53.44 -40.71
C SER A 4 14.80 -51.96 -40.90
N LYS A 5 15.67 -51.09 -40.39
CA LYS A 5 16.11 -49.86 -41.05
C LYS A 5 15.57 -48.53 -40.51
N MET A 6 16.46 -47.95 -39.71
CA MET A 6 16.74 -46.54 -39.53
C MET A 6 16.66 -45.68 -40.81
N GLY A 7 16.36 -44.39 -40.65
CA GLY A 7 16.69 -43.35 -41.64
C GLY A 7 16.39 -41.95 -41.10
N LEU A 8 17.31 -41.29 -40.38
CA LEU A 8 18.34 -40.36 -40.88
C LEU A 8 17.83 -39.01 -41.46
N LYS A 9 17.91 -37.99 -40.59
CA LYS A 9 18.58 -36.67 -40.72
C LYS A 9 18.34 -35.79 -41.97
N ASN A 10 17.95 -34.53 -41.72
CA ASN A 10 18.41 -33.36 -42.50
C ASN A 10 18.17 -32.06 -41.70
N THR A 11 19.11 -31.58 -40.87
CA THR A 11 20.14 -30.57 -41.17
C THR A 11 19.75 -29.47 -42.16
N ARG A 12 19.39 -28.29 -41.66
CA ARG A 12 19.80 -26.99 -42.26
C ARG A 12 20.13 -25.98 -41.17
N LYS A 13 21.42 -25.96 -40.80
CA LYS A 13 22.05 -24.84 -40.10
C LYS A 13 22.01 -23.63 -41.02
N ARG A 14 21.60 -22.47 -40.50
CA ARG A 14 21.96 -21.17 -41.10
C ARG A 14 23.13 -20.56 -40.32
N PRO A 15 24.12 -20.01 -41.03
CA PRO A 15 25.40 -19.58 -40.49
C PRO A 15 25.25 -18.17 -39.91
N TYR A 16 25.90 -17.88 -38.79
CA TYR A 16 26.83 -16.77 -38.59
C TYR A 16 27.33 -16.85 -37.13
N PRO A 17 28.64 -16.91 -36.90
CA PRO A 17 29.22 -16.71 -35.58
C PRO A 17 29.07 -15.22 -35.23
N VAL A 18 29.01 -14.81 -33.97
CA VAL A 18 30.20 -14.33 -33.26
C VAL A 18 29.80 -13.85 -31.85
N PHE A 19 30.70 -14.10 -30.89
CA PHE A 19 30.78 -13.68 -29.50
C PHE A 19 29.78 -14.23 -28.47
N ALA A 20 30.16 -15.40 -27.95
CA ALA A 20 29.85 -15.88 -26.62
C ALA A 20 30.04 -14.78 -25.55
N LYS A 21 28.94 -14.38 -24.91
CA LYS A 21 28.98 -13.88 -23.53
C LYS A 21 28.52 -15.00 -22.63
N LYS A 22 29.47 -15.66 -21.96
CA LYS A 22 29.19 -16.55 -20.82
C LYS A 22 28.42 -15.71 -19.79
N SER A 23 27.09 -15.84 -19.77
CA SER A 23 26.32 -15.47 -18.60
C SER A 23 26.74 -16.45 -17.50
N ILE A 24 27.52 -15.95 -16.56
CA ILE A 24 27.84 -16.66 -15.33
C ILE A 24 26.50 -16.99 -14.68
N LYS A 25 26.07 -18.24 -14.80
CA LYS A 25 25.02 -18.80 -13.96
C LYS A 25 25.59 -18.82 -12.55
N VAL A 26 25.46 -17.70 -11.85
CA VAL A 26 25.56 -17.68 -10.39
C VAL A 26 24.37 -18.51 -9.92
N LYS A 27 24.60 -19.82 -9.76
CA LYS A 27 23.80 -20.64 -8.86
C LYS A 27 23.95 -19.95 -7.51
N ARG A 28 23.04 -19.02 -7.19
CA ARG A 28 22.85 -18.56 -5.82
C ARG A 28 22.51 -19.83 -5.07
N LYS A 29 23.51 -20.34 -4.35
CA LYS A 29 23.35 -21.34 -3.31
C LYS A 29 22.17 -20.82 -2.49
N LYS A 30 21.02 -21.51 -2.55
CA LYS A 30 19.96 -21.32 -1.55
C LYS A 30 20.61 -21.80 -0.25
N GLU A 31 21.37 -20.90 0.35
CA GLU A 31 21.68 -20.97 1.76
C GLU A 31 20.30 -21.02 2.41
N HIS A 32 20.03 -22.11 3.13
CA HIS A 32 18.87 -22.25 3.98
C HIS A 32 19.07 -21.27 5.15
N ARG A 33 19.09 -19.97 4.85
CA ARG A 33 18.98 -18.93 5.86
C ARG A 33 17.59 -19.14 6.41
N GLN A 34 17.51 -19.78 7.57
CA GLN A 34 16.26 -19.83 8.33
C GLN A 34 15.86 -18.37 8.51
N GLU A 35 14.91 -17.91 7.70
CA GLU A 35 14.32 -16.59 7.88
C GLU A 35 13.74 -16.60 9.28
N ARG A 36 14.26 -15.72 10.14
CA ARG A 36 13.76 -15.61 11.49
C ARG A 36 12.27 -15.31 11.40
N PRO A 37 11.40 -15.97 12.18
CA PRO A 37 9.97 -15.69 12.13
C PRO A 37 9.76 -14.20 12.39
N THR A 38 8.86 -13.57 11.64
CA THR A 38 8.52 -12.15 11.78
C THR A 38 7.02 -11.98 12.02
N GLY A 39 6.64 -10.86 12.62
CA GLY A 39 5.24 -10.54 12.82
C GLY A 39 4.51 -11.60 13.65
N PHE A 40 3.34 -12.03 13.18
CA PHE A 40 2.51 -13.03 13.86
C PHE A 40 3.13 -14.44 13.91
N ASP A 41 4.09 -14.75 13.04
CA ASP A 41 4.74 -16.07 13.01
C ASP A 41 5.74 -16.23 14.16
N ARG A 42 6.05 -15.14 14.87
CA ARG A 42 6.84 -15.17 16.11
C ARG A 42 6.10 -15.79 17.29
N GLY A 43 4.77 -15.97 17.18
CA GLY A 43 3.94 -16.49 18.28
C GLY A 43 3.81 -15.54 19.48
N LEU A 44 4.18 -14.26 19.31
CA LEU A 44 4.05 -13.26 20.36
C LEU A 44 2.62 -12.71 20.41
N GLN A 45 2.17 -12.38 21.61
CA GLN A 45 0.86 -11.76 21.80
C GLN A 45 0.89 -10.29 21.33
N PRO A 46 0.00 -9.86 20.42
CA PRO A 46 -0.05 -8.47 19.96
C PRO A 46 -0.46 -7.55 21.12
N SER A 47 0.19 -6.38 21.22
CA SER A 47 0.00 -5.42 22.31
C SER A 47 -0.66 -4.12 21.85
N LYS A 48 -0.10 -3.46 20.83
CA LYS A 48 -0.65 -2.21 20.28
C LYS A 48 -0.21 -2.03 18.84
N ILE A 49 -1.09 -1.48 18.00
CA ILE A 49 -0.71 -0.99 16.68
C ILE A 49 -0.17 0.43 16.84
N LEU A 50 1.09 0.64 16.44
CA LEU A 50 1.78 1.92 16.59
C LEU A 50 1.48 2.87 15.43
N GLY A 51 1.29 2.31 14.24
CA GLY A 51 1.02 3.06 13.03
C GLY A 51 0.52 2.17 11.90
N ALA A 52 0.09 2.81 10.82
CA ALA A 52 -0.33 2.18 9.59
C ALA A 52 0.38 2.86 8.42
N SER A 53 0.72 2.08 7.39
CA SER A 53 1.31 2.58 6.15
C SER A 53 0.75 1.77 4.99
N ASP A 54 0.53 2.43 3.86
CA ASP A 54 0.24 1.74 2.61
C ASP A 54 1.55 1.40 1.89
N ILE A 55 1.78 0.11 1.62
CA ILE A 55 2.92 -0.38 0.86
C ILE A 55 2.38 -1.07 -0.40
N SER A 56 2.50 -0.39 -1.54
CA SER A 56 2.03 -0.89 -2.84
C SER A 56 0.53 -1.23 -2.87
N GLY A 57 -0.32 -0.39 -2.28
CA GLY A 57 -1.77 -0.59 -2.20
C GLY A 57 -2.20 -1.64 -1.16
N LYS A 58 -1.27 -2.11 -0.33
CA LYS A 58 -1.53 -3.02 0.77
C LYS A 58 -1.33 -2.28 2.09
N LEU A 59 -2.42 -2.18 2.84
CA LEU A 59 -2.37 -1.63 4.18
C LEU A 59 -1.58 -2.56 5.11
N MET A 60 -0.55 -2.00 5.72
CA MET A 60 0.33 -2.66 6.68
C MET A 60 0.27 -1.95 8.02
N PHE A 61 0.35 -2.71 9.11
CA PHE A 61 0.43 -2.18 10.47
C PHE A 61 1.82 -2.37 11.03
N LEU A 62 2.28 -1.39 11.81
CA LEU A 62 3.44 -1.54 12.68
C LEU A 62 2.96 -2.05 14.04
N MET A 63 3.20 -3.32 14.34
CA MET A 63 2.71 -4.01 15.53
C MET A 63 3.75 -4.03 16.64
N LYS A 64 3.36 -3.58 17.84
CA LYS A 64 4.08 -3.82 19.10
C LYS A 64 3.62 -5.13 19.72
N TRP A 65 4.56 -5.90 20.26
CA TRP A 65 4.33 -7.21 20.88
C TRP A 65 4.54 -7.14 22.40
N HIS A 66 3.87 -8.00 23.16
CA HIS A 66 4.14 -8.12 24.59
C HIS A 66 5.53 -8.73 24.83
N GLY A 67 6.27 -8.19 25.80
CA GLY A 67 7.61 -8.66 26.16
C GLY A 67 8.67 -8.44 25.07
N CYS A 68 8.39 -7.64 24.04
CA CYS A 68 9.36 -7.31 23.00
C CYS A 68 9.20 -5.86 22.54
N ASP A 69 10.30 -5.11 22.61
CA ASP A 69 10.33 -3.70 22.18
C ASP A 69 10.49 -3.54 20.67
N GLN A 70 10.93 -4.59 19.97
CA GLN A 70 11.10 -4.57 18.52
C GLN A 70 9.75 -4.76 17.83
N PRO A 71 9.20 -3.73 17.17
CA PRO A 71 7.96 -3.86 16.42
C PRO A 71 8.20 -4.54 15.07
N ASP A 72 7.15 -5.15 14.52
CA ASP A 72 7.17 -5.75 13.20
C ASP A 72 6.09 -5.16 12.31
N VAL A 73 6.35 -5.17 10.99
CA VAL A 73 5.35 -4.85 9.99
C VAL A 73 4.51 -6.09 9.71
N VAL A 74 3.18 -5.97 9.82
CA VAL A 74 2.23 -7.06 9.56
C VAL A 74 1.15 -6.61 8.59
N PRO A 75 0.65 -7.48 7.69
CA PRO A 75 -0.48 -7.14 6.82
C PRO A 75 -1.74 -6.87 7.63
N ALA A 76 -2.46 -5.79 7.31
CA ALA A 76 -3.72 -5.45 7.98
C ALA A 76 -4.75 -6.59 7.87
N ALA A 77 -4.81 -7.25 6.71
CA ALA A 77 -5.70 -8.40 6.49
C ALA A 77 -5.50 -9.52 7.53
N VAL A 78 -4.27 -9.77 7.97
CA VAL A 78 -3.98 -10.79 8.98
C VAL A 78 -4.34 -10.28 10.38
N ALA A 79 -4.04 -9.02 10.69
CA ALA A 79 -4.37 -8.42 11.97
C ALA A 79 -5.88 -8.33 12.22
N ASN A 80 -6.67 -8.04 11.18
CA ASN A 80 -8.13 -7.98 11.25
C ASN A 80 -8.75 -9.30 11.74
N VAL A 81 -8.13 -10.43 11.39
CA VAL A 81 -8.59 -11.76 11.82
C VAL A 81 -8.03 -12.13 13.20
N ARG A 82 -6.74 -11.88 13.44
CA ARG A 82 -6.08 -12.36 14.67
C ARG A 82 -6.34 -11.50 15.89
N CYS A 83 -6.47 -10.19 15.74
CA CYS A 83 -6.66 -9.26 16.85
C CYS A 83 -7.60 -8.09 16.49
N PRO A 84 -8.86 -8.38 16.09
CA PRO A 84 -9.81 -7.37 15.61
C PRO A 84 -10.01 -6.22 16.59
N GLN A 85 -10.06 -6.49 17.90
CA GLN A 85 -10.27 -5.46 18.92
C GLN A 85 -9.12 -4.44 18.98
N LEU A 86 -7.88 -4.88 18.75
CA LEU A 86 -6.73 -3.96 18.68
C LEU A 86 -6.77 -3.10 17.42
N VAL A 87 -7.19 -3.68 16.29
CA VAL A 87 -7.36 -2.95 15.03
C VAL A 87 -8.45 -1.89 15.16
N ILE A 88 -9.62 -2.27 15.69
CA ILE A 88 -10.74 -1.35 15.91
C ILE A 88 -10.31 -0.22 16.83
N LYS A 89 -9.70 -0.55 17.97
CA LYS A 89 -9.18 0.46 18.91
C LYS A 89 -8.21 1.43 18.25
N PHE A 90 -7.28 0.93 17.43
CA PHE A 90 -6.33 1.77 16.71
C PHE A 90 -7.02 2.79 15.81
N TYR A 91 -8.05 2.38 15.07
CA TYR A 91 -8.83 3.27 14.23
C TYR A 91 -9.66 4.27 15.04
N VAL A 92 -10.36 3.82 16.08
CA VAL A 92 -11.16 4.70 16.96
C VAL A 92 -10.30 5.79 17.57
N GLU A 93 -9.10 5.46 18.07
CA GLU A 93 -8.16 6.44 18.64
C GLU A 93 -7.67 7.49 17.64
N ARG A 94 -7.80 7.25 16.32
CA ARG A 94 -7.27 8.11 15.24
C ARG A 94 -8.34 8.68 14.32
N LEU A 95 -9.59 8.27 14.49
CA LEU A 95 -10.69 8.67 13.62
C LEU A 95 -11.07 10.12 13.93
N SER A 96 -10.74 11.04 13.03
CA SER A 96 -11.23 12.41 13.07
C SER A 96 -12.29 12.60 12.00
N TRP A 97 -13.42 13.14 12.40
CA TRP A 97 -14.53 13.51 11.51
C TRP A 97 -14.50 15.02 11.36
N TYR A 98 -13.66 15.56 10.47
CA TYR A 98 -13.82 16.97 10.13
C TYR A 98 -14.98 17.09 9.14
N SER A 99 -16.04 17.79 9.56
CA SER A 99 -16.98 18.44 8.66
C SER A 99 -16.25 19.62 8.01
N ASP A 100 -16.17 19.63 6.68
CA ASP A 100 -15.54 20.70 5.91
C ASP A 100 -15.93 22.08 6.47
N GLN A 101 -15.01 22.77 7.13
CA GLN A 101 -15.12 24.21 7.28
C GLN A 101 -14.83 24.75 5.89
N THR A 102 -15.92 25.02 5.17
CA THR A 102 -15.95 25.82 3.96
C THR A 102 -15.06 27.04 4.16
N ASP A 103 -14.01 27.08 3.35
CA ASP A 103 -13.21 28.25 3.03
C ASP A 103 -14.11 29.25 2.29
N GLU A 104 -15.07 29.87 3.01
CA GLU A 104 -15.77 31.04 2.51
C GLU A 104 -14.91 32.25 2.87
N GLY A 105 -13.94 32.53 2.01
CA GLY A 105 -13.44 33.87 1.84
C GLY A 105 -14.63 34.78 1.53
N ILE A 106 -15.14 35.46 2.57
CA ILE A 106 -15.97 36.66 2.40
C ILE A 106 -15.03 37.71 1.80
N GLY A 107 -14.90 37.64 0.47
CA GLY A 107 -14.50 38.74 -0.37
C GLY A 107 -15.54 39.82 -0.20
N ASP A 108 -15.18 40.85 0.56
CA ASP A 108 -15.83 42.14 0.46
C ASP A 108 -15.68 42.60 -0.99
N SER A 109 -16.76 42.53 -1.76
CA SER A 109 -16.83 42.91 -3.16
C SER A 109 -18.17 43.58 -3.38
N GLU A 110 -18.09 44.90 -3.37
CA GLU A 110 -19.09 45.89 -3.70
C GLU A 110 -19.88 45.56 -4.98
N SER A 111 -21.20 45.78 -4.92
CA SER A 111 -22.07 46.17 -6.04
C SER A 111 -23.43 46.55 -5.44
N ASP A 112 -24.21 47.49 -5.94
CA ASP A 112 -24.03 48.72 -6.69
C ASP A 112 -25.37 49.47 -6.51
N GLN A 113 -25.36 50.76 -6.80
CA GLN A 113 -26.40 51.76 -6.61
C GLN A 113 -27.78 51.40 -7.17
N SER A 114 -28.84 51.81 -6.47
CA SER A 114 -30.02 52.37 -7.14
C SER A 114 -30.66 53.47 -6.30
N SER A 115 -31.04 54.50 -7.03
CA SER A 115 -31.39 55.84 -6.63
C SER A 115 -32.91 56.07 -6.68
N GLU A 116 -33.33 57.17 -6.04
CA GLU A 116 -34.54 57.97 -6.27
C GLU A 116 -35.88 57.47 -5.69
N GLY A 117 -36.60 58.39 -5.04
CA GLY A 117 -38.03 58.22 -4.76
C GLY A 117 -38.58 59.07 -3.63
N SER A 118 -38.85 60.33 -3.94
CA SER A 118 -39.53 61.36 -3.14
C SER A 118 -40.82 60.87 -2.43
N GLY A 119 -41.07 61.39 -1.22
CA GLY A 119 -42.31 61.19 -0.46
C GLY A 119 -42.50 62.28 0.58
N ASP A 120 -43.03 63.41 0.13
CA ASP A 120 -43.63 64.50 0.90
C ASP A 120 -44.67 63.98 1.93
N SER A 121 -44.77 64.58 3.12
CA SER A 121 -46.04 64.90 3.84
C SER A 121 -45.82 65.40 5.28
N GLU A 122 -46.50 66.53 5.55
CA GLU A 122 -46.92 67.23 6.79
C GLU A 122 -47.18 66.32 8.01
N SER A 123 -47.25 66.71 9.30
CA SER A 123 -47.60 67.90 10.12
C SER A 123 -46.97 67.62 11.53
N GLU A 124 -46.80 68.49 12.52
CA GLU A 124 -47.54 69.61 13.12
C GLU A 124 -46.57 70.62 13.76
#